data_AF-A0A9D1IT10-F1
#
_entry.id   AF-A0A9D1IT10-F1
#
_cell.length_a   1.000
_cell.length_b   1.000
_cell.length_c   1.000
_cell.angle_alpha   90.00
_cell.angle_beta   90.00
_cell.angle_gamma   90.00
#
_symmetry.space_group_name_H-M   'P 1'
#
loop_
_entity.id
_entity.type
_entity.pdbx_description
1 polymer ?
#
loop_
_entity_poly.entity_id
_entity_poly.type
_entity_poly.pdbx_seq_one_letter_code
_entity_poly.pdbx_strand_id
1 'polypeptide(L)'
;MRKNVAVVDELGHEYEATYPKRAKGLVKSGRARFVDANRICLLRPPQIDLEDESMEQNSTALTAREIFDQIVKLQEDLKNIRETTELIQTIRDTNQSNGNDSVELDTQVVVAKIDALVDVFESREGTYQQMLSVYEKMYDDLTGKSAEQE
;
A
#
# COMPACT_ATOMS: atom_id res chain seq x y z
N MET A 1 -16.85 -28.10 51.99
CA MET A 1 -18.06 -28.33 51.17
C MET A 1 -17.72 -29.32 50.06
N ARG A 2 -18.61 -30.24 49.69
CA ARG A 2 -18.39 -31.19 48.58
C ARG A 2 -19.04 -30.68 47.30
N LYS A 3 -18.50 -31.06 46.15
CA LYS A 3 -19.09 -30.83 44.82
C LYS A 3 -20.23 -31.85 44.65
N ASN A 4 -21.48 -31.39 44.69
CA ASN A 4 -22.66 -32.26 44.63
C ASN A 4 -23.74 -31.73 43.67
N VAL A 5 -23.43 -30.71 42.88
CA VAL A 5 -24.34 -30.17 41.86
C VAL A 5 -23.77 -30.48 40.49
N ALA A 6 -24.51 -31.22 39.67
CA ALA A 6 -24.14 -31.52 38.29
C ALA A 6 -24.30 -30.29 37.39
N VAL A 7 -23.37 -30.10 36.46
CA VAL A 7 -23.35 -28.96 35.53
C VAL A 7 -23.43 -29.48 34.11
N VAL A 8 -24.39 -28.99 33.33
CA VAL A 8 -24.58 -29.38 31.93
C VAL A 8 -24.69 -28.18 31.01
N ASP A 9 -24.43 -28.37 29.71
CA ASP A 9 -24.79 -27.40 28.66
C ASP A 9 -26.18 -27.69 28.08
N GLU A 10 -26.71 -26.78 27.27
CA GLU A 10 -27.94 -26.95 26.49
C GLU A 10 -27.87 -28.12 25.50
N LEU A 11 -26.66 -28.49 25.05
CA LEU A 11 -26.39 -29.66 24.20
C LEU A 11 -26.32 -30.98 24.98
N GLY A 12 -26.45 -30.95 26.31
CA GLY A 12 -26.39 -32.14 27.16
C GLY A 12 -24.98 -32.61 27.52
N HIS A 13 -23.94 -31.84 27.21
CA HIS A 13 -22.58 -32.13 27.66
C HIS A 13 -22.44 -31.93 29.17
N GLU A 14 -21.94 -32.94 29.86
CA GLU A 14 -21.70 -32.90 31.31
C GLU A 14 -20.31 -32.34 31.63
N TYR A 15 -20.27 -31.42 32.59
CA TYR A 15 -19.03 -30.83 33.12
C TYR A 15 -18.78 -31.28 34.56
N GLU A 16 -17.63 -30.86 35.10
CA GLU A 16 -17.28 -31.13 36.49
C GLU A 16 -18.34 -30.56 37.46
N ALA A 17 -18.74 -31.38 38.42
CA ALA A 17 -19.68 -30.99 39.45
C ALA A 17 -19.19 -29.74 40.22
N THR A 18 -20.12 -28.89 40.63
CA THR A 18 -19.83 -27.63 41.32
C THR A 18 -20.38 -27.61 42.75
N TYR A 19 -20.04 -26.55 43.49
CA TYR A 19 -20.52 -26.33 44.86
C TYR A 19 -21.90 -25.66 44.86
N PRO A 20 -22.82 -26.01 45.79
CA PRO A 20 -24.17 -25.42 45.86
C PRO A 20 -24.20 -23.89 45.91
N LYS A 21 -23.25 -23.26 46.62
CA LYS A 21 -23.15 -21.80 46.68
C LYS A 21 -22.81 -21.18 45.32
N ARG A 22 -21.91 -21.81 44.56
CA ARG A 22 -21.51 -21.36 43.22
C ARG A 22 -22.65 -21.58 42.21
N ALA A 23 -23.34 -22.72 42.28
CA ALA A 23 -24.52 -22.99 41.46
C ALA A 23 -25.62 -21.93 41.66
N LYS A 24 -25.97 -21.60 42.91
CA LYS A 24 -26.91 -20.50 43.21
C LYS A 24 -26.43 -19.16 42.68
N GLY A 25 -25.13 -18.87 42.75
CA GLY A 25 -24.54 -17.65 42.21
C GLY A 25 -24.64 -17.55 40.69
N LEU A 26 -24.38 -18.65 39.98
CA LEU A 26 -24.52 -18.71 38.51
C LEU A 26 -25.98 -18.50 38.08
N VAL A 27 -26.93 -19.09 38.81
CA VAL A 27 -28.36 -18.91 38.52
C VAL A 27 -28.83 -17.49 38.84
N LYS A 28 -28.40 -16.92 39.98
CA LYS A 28 -28.74 -15.54 40.35
C LYS A 28 -28.18 -14.50 39.36
N SER A 29 -27.04 -14.78 38.75
CA SER A 29 -26.42 -13.91 37.73
C SER A 29 -26.97 -14.13 36.32
N GLY A 30 -27.94 -15.03 36.13
CA GLY A 30 -28.52 -15.32 34.81
C GLY A 30 -27.59 -16.10 33.87
N ARG A 31 -26.51 -16.69 34.39
CA ARG A 31 -25.53 -17.47 33.61
C ARG A 31 -25.86 -18.97 33.55
N ALA A 32 -26.80 -19.42 34.38
CA ALA A 32 -27.27 -20.80 34.43
C ALA A 32 -28.75 -20.86 34.84
N ARG A 33 -29.42 -22.00 34.61
CA ARG A 33 -30.77 -22.32 35.12
C ARG A 33 -30.77 -23.63 35.90
N PHE A 34 -31.63 -23.75 36.92
CA PHE A 34 -31.84 -25.05 37.59
C PHE A 34 -32.67 -25.96 36.69
N VAL A 35 -32.15 -27.15 36.42
CA VAL A 35 -32.88 -28.23 35.75
C VAL A 35 -33.52 -29.13 36.80
N ASP A 36 -32.76 -29.44 37.87
CA ASP A 36 -33.21 -30.21 39.03
C ASP A 36 -32.63 -29.64 40.34
N ALA A 37 -33.03 -30.19 41.48
CA ALA A 37 -32.56 -29.76 42.81
C ALA A 37 -31.02 -29.74 42.96
N ASN A 38 -30.30 -30.65 42.29
CA ASN A 38 -28.84 -30.74 42.28
C ASN A 38 -28.27 -30.72 40.85
N ARG A 39 -28.93 -30.07 39.88
CA ARG A 39 -28.47 -29.99 38.49
C ARG A 39 -28.72 -28.60 37.89
N ILE A 40 -27.69 -28.01 37.29
CA ILE A 40 -27.78 -26.73 36.59
C ILE A 40 -27.37 -26.86 35.13
N CYS A 41 -28.01 -26.07 34.26
CA CYS A 41 -27.67 -25.90 32.86
C CYS A 41 -27.03 -24.53 32.65
N LEU A 42 -25.83 -24.46 32.06
CA LEU A 42 -25.21 -23.21 31.64
C LEU A 42 -25.99 -22.63 30.47
N LEU A 43 -26.16 -21.31 30.43
CA LEU A 43 -26.66 -20.63 29.24
C LEU A 43 -25.50 -20.33 28.30
N ARG A 44 -25.71 -20.56 27.01
CA ARG A 44 -24.76 -20.13 25.99
C ARG A 44 -24.75 -18.60 25.92
N PRO A 45 -23.58 -17.94 25.93
CA PRO A 45 -23.49 -16.54 25.56
C PRO A 45 -24.12 -16.32 24.18
N PRO A 46 -24.74 -15.16 23.89
CA PRO A 46 -25.18 -14.86 22.54
C PRO A 46 -24.01 -15.05 21.58
N GLN A 47 -24.22 -15.78 20.47
CA GLN A 47 -23.27 -15.85 19.36
C GLN A 47 -23.23 -14.46 18.73
N ILE A 48 -22.41 -13.59 19.31
CA ILE A 48 -21.98 -12.36 18.69
C ILE A 48 -20.63 -12.74 18.12
N ASP A 49 -20.55 -12.81 16.80
CA ASP A 49 -19.29 -12.92 16.09
C ASP A 49 -18.54 -11.60 16.36
N LEU A 50 -17.75 -11.58 17.43
CA LEU A 50 -17.03 -10.38 17.90
C LEU A 50 -15.69 -10.19 17.16
N GLU A 51 -15.32 -11.14 16.30
CA GLU A 51 -14.04 -11.18 15.63
C GLU A 51 -14.26 -11.38 14.13
N ASP A 52 -13.91 -10.37 13.33
CA ASP A 52 -13.70 -10.55 11.89
C ASP A 52 -12.45 -11.43 11.71
N GLU A 53 -12.61 -12.61 11.10
CA GLU A 53 -11.51 -13.54 10.83
C GLU A 53 -10.55 -13.06 9.71
N SER A 54 -10.75 -11.87 9.16
CA SER A 54 -9.86 -11.28 8.17
C SER A 54 -8.92 -10.27 8.79
N MET A 55 -7.67 -10.67 9.04
CA MET A 55 -6.58 -9.70 8.98
C MET A 55 -6.45 -9.23 7.53
N GLU A 56 -6.93 -8.03 7.24
CA GLU A 56 -6.54 -7.34 6.01
C GLU A 56 -5.01 -7.21 6.02
N GLN A 57 -4.33 -8.02 5.20
CA GLN A 57 -2.92 -7.81 4.94
C GLN A 57 -2.81 -6.47 4.21
N ASN A 58 -2.52 -5.43 4.98
CA ASN A 58 -2.12 -4.15 4.45
C ASN A 58 -0.67 -4.29 3.95
N SER A 59 -0.49 -5.11 2.92
CA SER A 59 0.74 -5.16 2.16
C SER A 59 0.82 -3.82 1.42
N THR A 60 1.56 -2.89 2.01
CA THR A 60 2.10 -1.69 1.33
C THR A 60 3.11 -2.08 0.25
N ALA A 61 2.90 -3.21 -0.42
CA ALA A 61 3.62 -3.60 -1.60
C ALA A 61 2.93 -2.87 -2.75
N LEU A 62 3.55 -1.77 -3.19
CA LEU A 62 3.18 -1.08 -4.41
C LEU A 62 2.99 -2.14 -5.50
N THR A 63 1.76 -2.29 -5.95
CA THR A 63 1.43 -3.26 -6.99
C THR A 63 2.09 -2.82 -8.29
N ALA A 64 2.45 -3.76 -9.16
CA ALA A 64 3.03 -3.46 -10.47
C ALA A 64 2.18 -2.41 -11.24
N ARG A 65 0.86 -2.44 -11.03
CA ARG A 65 -0.10 -1.50 -11.61
C ARG A 65 0.08 -0.06 -11.10
N GLU A 66 0.30 0.13 -9.79
CA GLU A 66 0.55 1.46 -9.21
C GLU A 66 1.89 2.02 -9.67
N ILE A 67 2.91 1.17 -9.83
CA ILE A 67 4.21 1.56 -10.40
C ILE A 67 4.02 2.01 -11.86
N PHE A 68 3.25 1.28 -12.67
CA PHE A 68 2.93 1.70 -14.04
C PHE A 68 2.20 3.04 -14.09
N ASP A 69 1.20 3.25 -13.24
CA ASP A 69 0.47 4.52 -13.20
C ASP A 69 1.38 5.69 -12.80
N GLN A 70 2.35 5.46 -11.91
CA GLN A 70 3.38 6.47 -11.59
C GLN A 70 4.32 6.74 -12.77
N ILE A 71 4.73 5.69 -13.50
CA ILE A 71 5.58 5.84 -14.68
C ILE A 71 4.85 6.61 -15.79
N VAL A 72 3.55 6.37 -16.02
CA VAL A 72 2.76 7.11 -17.01
C VAL A 72 2.69 8.59 -16.66
N LYS A 73 2.51 8.94 -15.38
CA LYS A 73 2.56 10.34 -14.91
C LYS A 73 3.93 10.98 -15.16
N LEU A 74 5.01 10.28 -14.84
CA LEU A 74 6.38 10.74 -15.12
C LEU A 74 6.62 10.93 -16.63
N GLN A 75 6.08 10.05 -17.48
CA GLN A 75 6.17 10.19 -18.94
C GLN A 75 5.43 11.42 -19.45
N GLU A 76 4.29 11.75 -18.84
CA GLU A 76 3.52 12.97 -19.15
C GLU A 76 4.32 14.23 -18.77
N ASP A 77 4.90 14.25 -17.58
CA ASP A 77 5.78 15.34 -17.10
C ASP A 77 7.00 15.53 -18.02
N LEU A 78 7.60 14.42 -18.48
CA LEU A 78 8.76 14.44 -19.39
C LEU A 78 8.42 14.85 -20.83
N LYS A 79 7.14 14.92 -21.21
CA LYS A 79 6.69 15.31 -22.56
C LYS A 79 6.77 16.82 -22.81
N ASN A 80 6.86 17.63 -21.75
CA ASN A 80 6.96 19.09 -21.84
C ASN A 80 8.38 19.59 -22.24
N ILE A 81 8.97 18.97 -23.27
CA ILE A 81 10.18 19.46 -23.97
C ILE A 81 9.99 20.90 -24.44
N ARG A 82 8.80 21.17 -24.96
CA ARG A 82 8.49 22.47 -25.56
C ARG A 82 8.67 23.59 -24.55
N GLU A 83 8.17 23.40 -23.34
CA GLU A 83 8.23 24.38 -22.26
C GLU A 83 9.66 24.58 -21.75
N THR A 84 10.44 23.52 -21.56
CA THR A 84 11.85 23.62 -21.13
C THR A 84 12.74 24.29 -22.19
N THR A 85 12.50 23.99 -23.47
CA THR A 85 13.22 24.63 -24.58
C THR A 85 12.83 26.10 -24.74
N GLU A 86 11.55 26.43 -24.58
CA GLU A 86 11.02 27.80 -24.58
C GLU A 86 11.55 28.61 -23.37
N LEU A 87 11.75 27.99 -22.20
CA LEU A 87 12.35 28.62 -21.01
C LEU A 87 13.83 28.99 -21.24
N ILE A 88 14.60 28.10 -21.86
CA ILE A 88 16.00 28.39 -22.26
C ILE A 88 16.07 29.50 -23.31
N GLN A 89 15.08 29.59 -24.21
CA GLN A 89 14.96 30.69 -25.17
C GLN A 89 14.65 32.03 -24.48
N THR A 90 13.66 32.06 -23.57
CA THR A 90 13.19 33.28 -22.91
C THR A 90 14.16 33.85 -21.87
N ILE A 91 14.94 33.03 -21.15
CA ILE A 91 15.99 33.51 -20.24
C ILE A 91 17.01 34.42 -20.95
N ARG A 92 17.15 34.33 -22.29
CA ARG A 92 18.05 35.19 -23.07
C ARG A 92 17.43 36.50 -23.55
N ASP A 93 16.15 36.53 -23.88
CA ASP A 93 15.51 37.76 -24.39
C ASP A 93 15.50 38.87 -23.31
N THR A 94 15.40 38.50 -22.04
CA THR A 94 15.51 39.42 -20.90
C THR A 94 16.90 40.05 -20.76
N ASN A 95 17.94 39.43 -21.33
CA ASN A 95 19.31 39.94 -21.30
C ASN A 95 19.67 40.80 -22.54
N GLN A 96 18.81 40.87 -23.57
CA GLN A 96 19.07 41.59 -24.83
C GLN A 96 18.18 42.83 -25.07
N SER A 97 17.19 43.12 -24.22
CA SER A 97 16.39 44.34 -24.37
C SER A 97 17.13 45.57 -23.81
N ASN A 98 18.18 46.02 -24.49
CA ASN A 98 18.62 47.43 -24.49
C ASN A 98 19.49 47.71 -25.73
N GLY A 99 18.85 48.20 -26.79
CA GLY A 99 19.52 49.00 -27.83
C GLY A 99 19.54 48.36 -29.22
N ASN A 100 18.91 49.05 -30.17
CA ASN A 100 18.98 48.81 -31.60
C ASN A 100 20.44 48.74 -32.07
N ASP A 101 20.88 47.57 -32.51
CA ASP A 101 21.87 47.44 -33.57
C ASP A 101 21.77 46.04 -34.18
N SER A 102 22.15 45.89 -35.44
CA SER A 102 22.16 44.61 -36.15
C SER A 102 23.18 43.67 -35.49
N VAL A 103 22.75 42.89 -34.47
CA VAL A 103 23.65 42.06 -33.66
C VAL A 103 24.02 40.78 -34.41
N GLU A 104 25.27 40.74 -34.87
CA GLU A 104 25.96 39.49 -35.22
C GLU A 104 25.93 38.57 -33.99
N LEU A 105 25.26 37.42 -34.08
CA LEU A 105 25.13 36.50 -32.95
C LEU A 105 26.53 36.08 -32.49
N ASP A 106 26.88 36.45 -31.26
CA ASP A 106 28.13 36.02 -30.64
C ASP A 106 28.21 34.49 -30.68
N THR A 107 29.20 33.99 -31.42
CA THR A 107 29.37 32.56 -31.70
C THR A 107 29.55 31.78 -30.40
N GLN A 108 30.17 32.37 -29.39
CA GLN A 108 30.35 31.74 -28.07
C GLN A 108 29.02 31.52 -27.35
N VAL A 109 28.11 32.49 -27.48
CA VAL A 109 26.76 32.49 -26.92
C VAL A 109 25.85 31.49 -27.65
N VAL A 110 26.13 31.16 -28.92
CA VAL A 110 25.47 30.09 -29.67
C VAL A 110 26.00 28.71 -29.27
N VAL A 111 27.31 28.55 -29.12
CA VAL A 111 27.94 27.28 -28.70
C VAL A 111 27.44 26.87 -27.31
N ALA A 112 27.46 27.78 -26.33
CA ALA A 112 26.96 27.50 -24.98
C ALA A 112 25.45 27.12 -24.95
N LYS A 113 24.68 27.59 -25.95
CA LYS A 113 23.27 27.20 -26.13
C LYS A 113 23.14 25.76 -26.62
N ILE A 114 23.96 25.39 -27.60
CA ILE A 114 23.98 24.05 -28.15
C ILE A 114 24.41 23.08 -27.05
N ASP A 115 25.44 23.40 -26.29
CA ASP A 115 25.93 22.56 -25.19
C ASP A 115 24.84 22.35 -24.12
N ALA A 116 24.18 23.43 -23.66
CA ALA A 116 23.10 23.31 -22.68
C ALA A 116 21.91 22.48 -23.20
N LEU A 117 21.59 22.57 -24.48
CA LEU A 117 20.55 21.73 -25.09
C LEU A 117 20.99 20.27 -25.16
N VAL A 118 22.25 20.01 -25.56
CA VAL A 118 22.83 18.66 -25.60
C VAL A 118 22.76 18.01 -24.22
N ASP A 119 23.17 18.72 -23.16
CA ASP A 119 23.12 18.22 -21.78
C ASP A 119 21.69 17.82 -21.34
N VAL A 120 20.69 18.63 -21.73
CA VAL A 120 19.28 18.35 -21.45
C VAL A 120 18.81 17.09 -22.18
N PHE A 121 19.21 16.91 -23.44
CA PHE A 121 18.87 15.71 -24.20
C PHE A 121 19.56 14.46 -23.65
N GLU A 122 20.84 14.54 -23.29
CA GLU A 122 21.59 13.42 -22.72
C GLU A 122 21.00 12.96 -21.38
N SER A 123 20.69 13.91 -20.49
CA SER A 123 20.07 13.61 -19.19
C SER A 123 18.70 12.91 -19.36
N ARG A 124 17.94 13.30 -20.39
CA ARG A 124 16.63 12.72 -20.70
C ARG A 124 16.73 11.32 -21.31
N GLU A 125 17.65 11.13 -22.25
CA GLU A 125 17.94 9.81 -22.81
C GLU A 125 18.35 8.83 -21.70
N GLY A 126 19.20 9.28 -20.76
CA GLY A 126 19.56 8.48 -19.59
C GLY A 126 18.35 8.10 -18.72
N THR A 127 17.39 9.01 -18.54
CA THR A 127 16.14 8.72 -17.82
C THR A 127 15.30 7.67 -18.55
N TYR A 128 15.22 7.71 -19.89
CA TYR A 128 14.50 6.70 -20.66
C TYR A 128 15.15 5.33 -20.64
N GLN A 129 16.48 5.27 -20.71
CA GLN A 129 17.21 4.02 -20.57
C GLN A 129 16.97 3.36 -19.21
N GLN A 130 16.89 4.15 -18.13
CA GLN A 130 16.53 3.64 -16.80
C GLN A 130 15.10 3.10 -16.77
N MET A 131 14.14 3.80 -17.38
CA MET A 131 12.75 3.36 -17.46
C MET A 131 12.60 2.06 -18.26
N LEU A 132 13.33 1.92 -19.37
CA LEU A 132 13.37 0.68 -20.16
C LEU A 132 13.90 -0.49 -19.32
N SER A 133 14.97 -0.27 -18.55
CA SER A 133 15.53 -1.29 -17.64
C SER A 133 14.53 -1.75 -16.58
N VAL A 134 13.69 -0.84 -16.07
CA VAL A 134 12.61 -1.21 -15.15
C VAL A 134 11.57 -2.10 -15.84
N TYR A 135 11.16 -1.73 -17.07
CA TYR A 135 10.22 -2.56 -17.84
C TYR A 135 10.77 -3.93 -18.20
N GLU A 136 12.05 -4.03 -18.54
CA GLU A 136 12.72 -5.32 -18.79
C GLU A 136 12.69 -6.23 -17.56
N LYS A 137 13.07 -5.71 -16.39
CA LYS A 137 13.02 -6.49 -15.12
C LYS A 137 11.61 -6.95 -14.80
N MET A 138 10.61 -6.08 -14.96
CA MET A 138 9.21 -6.45 -14.76
C MET A 138 8.73 -7.52 -15.75
N TYR A 139 9.17 -7.44 -17.01
CA TYR A 139 8.88 -8.46 -18.01
C TYR A 139 9.51 -9.81 -17.65
N ASP A 140 10.76 -9.80 -17.20
CA ASP A 140 11.46 -11.01 -16.76
C ASP A 140 10.79 -11.65 -15.54
N ASP A 141 10.37 -10.85 -14.56
CA ASP A 141 9.63 -11.30 -13.38
C ASP A 141 8.26 -11.90 -13.73
N LEU A 142 7.55 -11.31 -14.70
CA LEU A 142 6.26 -11.82 -15.18
C LEU A 142 6.39 -13.09 -16.03
N THR A 143 7.49 -13.23 -16.77
CA THR A 143 7.74 -14.38 -17.65
C THR A 143 8.51 -15.50 -16.98
N GLY A 144 8.92 -15.32 -15.71
CA GLY A 144 9.67 -16.32 -14.94
C GLY A 144 11.08 -16.57 -15.45
N LYS A 145 11.59 -15.74 -16.36
CA LYS A 145 12.91 -15.91 -16.98
C LYS A 145 14.07 -15.73 -16.01
N SER A 146 13.84 -15.06 -14.87
CA SER A 146 14.80 -14.93 -13.78
C SER A 146 14.97 -16.20 -12.92
N ALA A 147 14.12 -17.22 -13.09
CA ALA A 147 14.15 -18.47 -12.31
C ALA A 147 14.87 -19.65 -12.98
N GLU A 148 15.35 -19.51 -14.22
CA GLU A 148 15.98 -20.60 -14.99
C GLU A 148 17.52 -20.54 -15.02
N GLN A 149 18.15 -19.70 -14.19
CA GLN A 149 19.61 -19.59 -14.07
C GLN A 149 20.09 -19.94 -12.64
N GLU A 150 19.82 -21.16 -12.16
CA GLU A 150 20.55 -21.80 -11.06
C GLU A 150 20.94 -23.24 -11.42
#